data_AF-A0A1V3WMP0-F1
#
_entry.id   AF-A0A1V3WMP0-F1
#
_cell.length_a   1.000
_cell.length_b   1.000
_cell.length_c   1.000
_cell.angle_alpha   90.00
_cell.angle_beta   90.00
_cell.angle_gamma   90.00
#
_symmetry.space_group_name_H-M   'P 1'
#
loop_
_entity.id
_entity.type
_entity.pdbx_description
1 polymer ?
#
loop_
_entity_poly.entity_id
_entity_poly.type
_entity_poly.pdbx_seq_one_letter_code
_entity_poly.pdbx_strand_id
1 'polypeptide(L)'
;MLSFDEMINALEAGCGRHIKRIPVSSSIFRAIGKMADVTGAVLPLGAGFSFEAAQLLTSATPTDDSRTLAEFGMTWRSPRDAIIATFAHRDGDET
;
A
#
# COMPACT_ATOMS: atom_id res chain seq x y z
N MET A 1 3.35 -5.60 -14.15
CA MET A 1 3.07 -5.34 -12.73
C MET A 1 4.14 -4.44 -12.17
N LEU A 2 3.78 -3.52 -11.29
CA LEU A 2 4.76 -2.69 -10.56
C LEU A 2 5.29 -3.46 -9.35
N SER A 3 6.59 -3.43 -9.12
CA SER A 3 7.20 -3.90 -7.87
C SER A 3 6.86 -2.96 -6.71
N PHE A 4 7.03 -3.44 -5.48
CA PHE A 4 6.81 -2.62 -4.29
C PHE A 4 7.71 -1.38 -4.27
N ASP A 5 8.98 -1.53 -4.63
CA ASP A 5 9.91 -0.40 -4.69
C ASP A 5 9.51 0.64 -5.73
N GLU A 6 9.02 0.21 -6.89
CA GLU A 6 8.49 1.13 -7.90
C GLU A 6 7.23 1.85 -7.42
N MET A 7 6.39 1.19 -6.59
CA MET A 7 5.20 1.84 -6.01
C MET A 7 5.61 2.93 -5.02
N ILE A 8 6.61 2.66 -4.17
CA ILE A 8 7.14 3.68 -3.24
C ILE A 8 7.81 4.82 -4.01
N ASN A 9 8.58 4.54 -5.07
CA ASN A 9 9.15 5.58 -5.94
C ASN A 9 8.07 6.49 -6.55
N ALA A 10 6.95 5.90 -7.00
CA ALA A 10 5.82 6.66 -7.55
C ALA A 10 5.14 7.54 -6.47
N LEU A 11 5.06 7.04 -5.24
CA LEU A 11 4.54 7.78 -4.10
C LEU A 11 5.46 8.95 -3.71
N GLU A 12 6.78 8.74 -3.67
CA GLU A 12 7.76 9.82 -3.44
C GLU A 12 7.65 10.91 -4.50
N ALA A 13 7.50 10.52 -5.77
CA ALA A 13 7.31 11.45 -6.88
C ALA A 13 5.98 12.22 -6.79
N GLY A 14 4.89 11.56 -6.37
CA GLY A 14 3.59 12.20 -6.20
C GLY A 14 3.51 13.14 -4.99
N CYS A 15 4.14 12.77 -3.87
CA CYS A 15 4.11 13.55 -2.63
C CYS A 15 5.19 14.64 -2.54
N GLY A 16 6.14 14.71 -3.48
CA GLY A 16 7.27 15.64 -3.43
C GLY A 16 8.22 15.46 -2.23
N ARG A 17 8.08 14.36 -1.46
CA ARG A 17 8.82 14.10 -0.22
C ARG A 17 9.51 12.75 -0.25
N HIS A 18 10.73 12.72 0.27
CA HIS A 18 11.50 11.49 0.44
C HIS A 18 10.86 10.56 1.49
N ILE A 19 10.73 9.28 1.17
CA ILE A 19 10.18 8.24 2.02
C ILE A 19 11.31 7.32 2.48
N LYS A 20 11.61 7.35 3.78
CA LYS A 20 12.62 6.46 4.36
C LYS A 20 12.06 5.05 4.48
N ARG A 21 12.66 4.11 3.76
CA ARG A 21 12.34 2.68 3.84
C ARG A 21 13.08 2.04 5.02
N ILE A 22 12.35 1.27 5.83
CA ILE A 22 12.92 0.51 6.94
C ILE A 22 12.68 -0.97 6.61
N PRO A 23 13.74 -1.77 6.36
CA PRO A 23 13.56 -3.18 6.10
C PRO A 23 13.10 -3.88 7.38
N VAL A 24 11.96 -4.57 7.29
CA VAL A 24 11.40 -5.36 8.39
C VAL A 24 11.20 -6.78 7.88
N SER A 25 11.62 -7.78 8.66
CA SER A 25 11.35 -9.17 8.28
C SER A 25 9.87 -9.50 8.44
N SER A 26 9.33 -10.37 7.58
CA SER A 26 7.92 -10.76 7.64
C SER A 26 7.52 -11.32 9.01
N SER A 27 8.43 -12.02 9.70
CA SER A 27 8.20 -12.53 11.06
C SER A 27 8.05 -11.42 12.09
N ILE A 28 8.89 -10.37 12.02
CA ILE A 28 8.78 -9.21 12.91
C ILE A 28 7.48 -8.46 12.62
N PHE A 29 7.14 -8.26 11.35
CA PHE A 29 5.90 -7.57 10.95
C PHE A 29 4.65 -8.29 11.46
N ARG A 30 4.62 -9.62 11.35
CA ARG A 30 3.55 -10.46 11.89
C ARG A 30 3.49 -10.45 13.42
N ALA A 31 4.65 -10.41 14.09
CA ALA A 31 4.70 -10.30 15.55
C ALA A 31 4.15 -8.95 16.04
N ILE A 32 4.43 -7.86 15.33
CA ILE A 32 3.83 -6.54 15.58
C ILE A 32 2.31 -6.62 15.42
N GLY A 33 1.80 -7.26 14.36
CA GLY A 33 0.36 -7.44 14.16
C GLY A 33 -0.33 -8.16 15.32
N LYS A 34 0.28 -9.25 15.83
CA LYS A 34 -0.24 -9.95 17.02
C LYS A 34 -0.26 -9.07 18.26
N MET A 35 0.78 -8.26 18.49
CA MET A 35 0.81 -7.33 19.63
C MET A 35 -0.23 -6.21 19.48
N ALA A 36 -0.45 -5.72 18.25
CA ALA A 36 -1.47 -4.74 17.93
C ALA A 36 -2.88 -5.29 18.18
N ASP A 37 -3.16 -6.56 17.86
CA ASP A 37 -4.45 -7.19 18.16
C ASP A 37 -4.71 -7.27 19.68
N VAL A 38 -3.67 -7.57 20.48
CA VAL A 38 -3.78 -7.62 21.95
C VAL A 38 -3.98 -6.24 22.55
N THR A 39 -3.32 -5.22 22.01
CA THR A 39 -3.35 -3.84 22.54
C THR A 39 -4.48 -3.00 21.95
N GLY A 40 -5.08 -3.42 20.83
CA GLY A 40 -6.20 -2.76 20.16
C GLY A 40 -7.50 -2.75 20.96
N ALA A 41 -7.59 -3.58 22.00
CA ALA A 41 -8.67 -3.52 22.99
C ALA A 41 -8.56 -2.29 23.92
N VAL A 42 -7.38 -1.67 24.02
CA VAL A 42 -7.09 -0.57 24.98
C VAL A 42 -6.63 0.70 24.26
N LEU A 43 -6.02 0.57 23.08
CA LEU A 43 -5.55 1.66 22.24
C LEU A 43 -6.34 1.67 20.92
N PRO A 44 -6.73 2.85 20.39
CA PRO A 44 -7.41 2.97 19.11
C PRO A 44 -6.42 2.72 17.95
N LEU A 45 -5.96 1.48 17.82
CA LEU A 45 -5.10 1.05 16.73
C LEU A 45 -5.95 0.84 15.48
N GLY A 46 -5.62 1.55 14.39
CA GLY A 46 -6.33 1.43 13.13
C GLY A 46 -6.25 0.01 12.55
N ALA A 47 -7.30 -0.41 11.83
CA ALA A 47 -7.44 -1.76 11.28
C ALA A 47 -6.28 -2.24 10.37
N GLY A 48 -5.43 -1.31 9.90
CA GLY A 48 -4.24 -1.63 9.11
C GLY A 48 -3.09 -2.28 9.90
N PHE A 49 -3.16 -2.34 11.23
CA PHE A 49 -2.12 -2.94 12.08
C PHE A 49 -2.48 -4.34 12.61
N SER A 50 -3.63 -4.90 12.28
CA SER A 50 -4.01 -6.24 12.75
C SER A 50 -3.13 -7.34 12.16
N PHE A 51 -3.08 -8.51 12.80
CA PHE A 51 -2.37 -9.67 12.25
C PHE A 51 -2.89 -10.07 10.87
N GLU A 52 -4.20 -10.00 10.65
CA GLU A 52 -4.83 -10.32 9.37
C GLU A 52 -4.41 -9.33 8.27
N ALA A 53 -4.40 -8.02 8.57
CA ALA A 53 -3.90 -7.01 7.64
C ALA A 53 -2.41 -7.26 7.32
N ALA A 54 -1.62 -7.62 8.34
CA ALA A 54 -0.21 -7.95 8.16
C ALA A 54 0.00 -9.22 7.31
N GLN A 55 -0.88 -10.23 7.42
CA GLN A 55 -0.84 -11.40 6.56
C GLN A 55 -1.16 -11.05 5.11
N LEU A 56 -2.21 -10.27 4.85
CA LEU A 56 -2.58 -9.83 3.51
C LEU A 56 -1.49 -8.99 2.85
N LEU A 57 -0.89 -8.05 3.59
CA LEU A 57 0.20 -7.22 3.10
C LEU A 57 1.46 -8.05 2.77
N THR A 58 1.71 -9.14 3.50
CA THR A 58 2.91 -9.98 3.29
C THR A 58 2.71 -11.13 2.31
N SER A 59 1.48 -11.47 1.90
CA SER A 59 1.23 -12.55 0.94
C SER A 59 1.49 -12.13 -0.50
N ALA A 60 1.37 -10.83 -0.82
CA ALA A 60 1.60 -10.24 -2.14
C ALA A 60 0.96 -11.04 -3.30
N THR A 61 -0.23 -11.60 -3.08
CA THR A 61 -0.88 -12.51 -4.03
C THR A 61 -1.21 -11.77 -5.33
N PRO A 62 -0.64 -12.17 -6.49
CA PRO A 62 -0.98 -11.55 -7.76
C PRO A 62 -2.46 -11.79 -8.11
N THR A 63 -3.13 -10.75 -8.59
CA THR A 63 -4.51 -10.84 -9.06
C THR A 63 -4.51 -10.87 -10.59
N ASP A 64 -5.20 -11.84 -11.19
CA ASP A 64 -5.43 -11.92 -12.64
C ASP A 64 -6.83 -11.41 -12.98
N ASP A 65 -6.88 -10.31 -13.73
CA ASP A 65 -8.09 -9.62 -14.17
C ASP A 65 -8.23 -9.59 -15.70
N SER A 66 -7.42 -10.39 -16.41
CA SER A 66 -7.39 -10.45 -17.88
C SER A 66 -8.75 -10.73 -18.50
N ARG A 67 -9.53 -11.66 -17.91
CA ARG A 67 -10.88 -12.00 -18.37
C ARG A 67 -11.84 -10.83 -18.23
N THR A 68 -11.83 -10.15 -17.07
CA THR A 68 -12.68 -8.98 -16.82
C THR A 68 -12.39 -7.87 -17.82
N LEU A 69 -11.11 -7.55 -18.03
CA LEU A 69 -10.70 -6.52 -18.99
C LEU A 69 -11.12 -6.86 -20.43
N ALA A 70 -10.99 -8.14 -20.83
CA ALA A 70 -11.39 -8.60 -22.15
C ALA A 70 -12.92 -8.50 -22.35
N GLU A 71 -13.71 -8.90 -21.35
CA GLU A 71 -15.17 -8.84 -21.41
C GLU A 71 -15.69 -7.39 -21.50
N PHE A 72 -15.07 -6.45 -20.80
CA PHE A 72 -15.44 -5.04 -20.83
C PHE A 72 -14.76 -4.22 -21.94
N GLY A 73 -13.82 -4.81 -22.69
CA GLY A 73 -13.06 -4.11 -23.72
C GLY A 73 -12.20 -2.96 -23.15
N MET A 74 -11.69 -3.13 -21.93
CA MET A 74 -10.96 -2.09 -21.19
C MET A 74 -9.49 -2.46 -21.04
N THR A 75 -8.67 -1.46 -20.76
CA THR A 75 -7.28 -1.63 -20.35
C THR A 75 -7.01 -0.82 -19.09
N TRP A 76 -6.13 -1.33 -18.23
CA TRP A 76 -5.67 -0.55 -17.09
C TRP A 76 -4.82 0.63 -17.54
N ARG A 77 -5.01 1.78 -16.87
CA ARG A 77 -4.03 2.86 -16.87
C ARG A 77 -2.76 2.40 -16.14
N SER A 78 -1.62 2.99 -16.51
CA SER A 78 -0.36 2.86 -15.77
C SER A 78 -0.56 3.05 -14.26
N PRO A 79 -0.25 2.03 -13.42
CA PRO A 79 -0.39 2.14 -11.97
C PRO A 79 0.53 3.22 -11.39
N ARG A 80 1.73 3.41 -11.97
CA ARG A 80 2.67 4.47 -11.59
C ARG A 80 2.05 5.85 -11.77
N ASP A 81 1.47 6.10 -12.93
CA ASP A 81 0.90 7.43 -13.25
C ASP A 81 -0.36 7.70 -12.42
N ALA A 82 -1.13 6.66 -12.11
CA ALA A 82 -2.29 6.75 -11.23
C ALA A 82 -1.88 7.12 -9.79
N ILE A 83 -0.83 6.50 -9.25
CA ILE A 83 -0.28 6.84 -7.93
C ILE A 83 0.17 8.30 -7.92
N ILE A 84 1.01 8.72 -8.86
CA ILE A 84 1.52 10.09 -8.92
C ILE A 84 0.37 11.10 -8.98
N ALA A 85 -0.60 10.88 -9.86
CA ALA A 85 -1.76 11.77 -10.01
C ALA A 85 -2.59 11.90 -8.73
N THR A 86 -2.69 10.84 -7.93
CA THR A 86 -3.45 10.83 -6.67
C THR A 86 -2.81 11.73 -5.62
N PHE A 87 -1.47 11.73 -5.53
CA PHE A 87 -0.76 12.44 -4.46
C PHE A 87 -0.26 13.83 -4.84
N ALA A 88 -0.14 14.12 -6.13
CA ALA A 88 0.32 15.42 -6.64
C ALA A 88 -0.59 16.62 -6.33
N HIS A 89 -1.81 16.41 -5.80
CA HIS A 89 -2.76 17.49 -5.47
C HIS A 89 -2.77 17.93 -4.01
N ARG A 90 -1.99 17.29 -3.11
CA ARG A 90 -2.05 17.60 -1.66
C ARG A 90 -1.16 18.78 -1.21
N ASP A 91 -0.33 19.34 -2.09
CA ASP A 91 0.58 20.44 -1.74
C ASP A 91 -0.02 21.85 -1.97
N GLY A 92 -1.28 21.95 -2.44
CA GLY A 92 -1.90 23.22 -2.84
C GLY A 92 -2.95 23.82 -1.90
N ASP A 93 -3.32 23.15 -0.82
CA ASP A 93 -4.52 23.49 -0.02
C ASP A 93 -4.24 23.66 1.49
N GLU A 94 -3.02 24.11 1.83
CA GLU A 94 -2.65 24.56 3.18
C GLU A 94 -2.18 26.03 3.11
N THR A 95 -3.13 26.96 3.11
CA THR A 95 -2.94 28.40 3.45
C THR A 95 -3.99 28.83 4.44
#